data_AF-A0A821DQT6-F1
#
_entry.id   AF-A0A821DQT6-F1
#
_cell.length_a   1.000
_cell.length_b   1.000
_cell.length_c   1.000
_cell.angle_alpha   90.00
_cell.angle_beta   90.00
_cell.angle_gamma   90.00
#
_symmetry.space_group_name_H-M   'P 1'
#
loop_
_entity.id
_entity.type
_entity.pdbx_description
1 polymer ?
#
loop_
_entity_poly.entity_id
_entity_poly.type
_entity_poly.pdbx_seq_one_letter_code
_entity_poly.pdbx_strand_id
1 'polypeptide(L)'
;MKQSVAILTEEKELVIKRATTSGQITLLTRIFSRATDFICYDKTVEENGGTNVIQTFLSEEFSEEIQIKGRTARLGDYGSYSMVLLDSDLEKFLIQREDIEDVKKGTRMLDGRASVPNSTKNYNTVYELLHDKRNALFITQYENNTTFVQQAKDSHETTQEFLKRFNTANVNYVKEFLVKKNKEANIVSSQSRTICLMDATVSMTHLLHNYKNTVGTMFERTT
;
A
#
# COMPACT_ATOMS: atom_id res chain seq x y z
N MET A 1 7.91 27.62 -9.02
CA MET A 1 7.23 26.32 -8.80
C MET A 1 5.86 26.21 -9.48
N LYS A 2 4.94 27.18 -9.39
CA LYS A 2 3.61 27.08 -10.05
C LYS A 2 3.66 26.98 -11.58
N GLN A 3 4.58 27.68 -12.23
CA GLN A 3 4.71 27.68 -13.70
C GLN A 3 5.22 26.35 -14.27
N SER A 4 6.14 25.68 -13.55
CA SER A 4 6.73 24.41 -13.94
C SER A 4 5.74 23.23 -13.92
N VAL A 5 4.79 23.26 -12.97
CA VAL A 5 3.76 22.22 -12.82
C VAL A 5 2.64 22.38 -13.88
N ALA A 6 2.33 23.62 -14.27
CA ALA A 6 1.31 23.89 -15.29
C ALA A 6 1.73 23.37 -16.68
N ILE A 7 3.00 23.60 -17.08
CA ILE A 7 3.54 23.15 -18.37
C ILE A 7 3.50 21.61 -18.50
N LEU A 8 3.87 20.91 -17.44
CA LEU A 8 3.80 19.44 -17.36
C LEU A 8 2.37 18.89 -17.50
N THR A 9 1.37 19.67 -17.10
CA THR A 9 -0.04 19.25 -17.17
C THR A 9 -0.59 19.40 -18.58
N GLU A 10 -0.27 20.50 -19.27
CA GLU A 10 -0.68 20.72 -20.67
C GLU A 10 -0.01 19.73 -21.63
N GLU A 11 1.29 19.46 -21.45
CA GLU A 11 2.00 18.45 -22.25
C GLU A 11 1.39 17.06 -22.07
N LYS A 12 1.02 16.71 -20.84
CA LYS A 12 0.34 15.45 -20.52
C LYS A 12 -0.99 15.34 -21.28
N GLU A 13 -1.81 16.37 -21.29
CA GLU A 13 -3.09 16.39 -22.01
C GLU A 13 -2.92 16.23 -23.52
N LEU A 14 -1.90 16.86 -24.11
CA LEU A 14 -1.59 16.72 -25.52
C LEU A 14 -1.19 15.28 -25.88
N VAL A 15 -0.39 14.63 -25.03
CA VAL A 15 -0.02 13.22 -25.20
C VAL A 15 -1.25 12.32 -25.14
N ILE A 16 -2.16 12.56 -24.19
CA ILE A 16 -3.39 11.77 -24.03
C ILE A 16 -4.32 11.92 -25.24
N LYS A 17 -4.49 13.15 -25.75
CA LYS A 17 -5.31 13.40 -26.95
C LYS A 17 -4.73 12.74 -28.20
N ARG A 18 -3.41 12.64 -28.29
CA ARG A 18 -2.73 11.93 -29.40
C ARG A 18 -2.76 10.42 -29.23
N ALA A 19 -2.82 9.92 -27.99
CA ALA A 19 -2.79 8.49 -27.70
C ALA A 19 -3.95 7.71 -28.34
N THR A 20 -5.08 8.36 -28.61
CA THR A 20 -6.29 7.75 -29.20
C THR A 20 -6.39 7.94 -30.73
N THR A 21 -5.29 8.31 -31.41
CA THR A 21 -5.24 8.44 -32.87
C THR A 21 -4.68 7.20 -33.54
N SER A 22 -5.08 6.95 -34.80
CA SER A 22 -4.65 5.76 -35.54
C SER A 22 -3.12 5.66 -35.64
N GLY A 23 -2.59 4.46 -35.41
CA GLY A 23 -1.16 4.16 -35.49
C GLY A 23 -0.31 4.60 -34.28
N GLN A 24 -0.93 5.15 -33.23
CA GLN A 24 -0.22 5.54 -32.00
C GLN A 24 -0.23 4.42 -30.94
N ILE A 25 0.90 4.27 -30.25
CA ILE A 25 1.03 3.40 -29.08
C ILE A 25 1.54 4.26 -27.94
N THR A 26 0.78 4.33 -26.85
CA THR A 26 1.14 5.14 -25.68
C THR A 26 1.35 4.26 -24.46
N LEU A 27 2.55 4.36 -23.87
CA LEU A 27 2.86 3.71 -22.60
C LEU A 27 2.54 4.66 -21.44
N LEU A 28 1.67 4.22 -20.53
CA LEU A 28 1.27 4.98 -19.36
C LEU A 28 1.66 4.22 -18.10
N THR A 29 2.36 4.89 -17.18
CA THR A 29 2.53 4.33 -15.82
C THR A 29 1.29 4.62 -14.98
N ARG A 30 1.12 3.88 -13.88
CA ARG A 30 -0.06 3.92 -12.97
C ARG A 30 -0.51 5.34 -12.56
N ILE A 31 0.44 6.27 -12.48
CA ILE A 31 0.21 7.65 -12.04
C ILE A 31 -0.33 8.54 -13.17
N PHE A 32 0.07 8.27 -14.41
CA PHE A 32 -0.27 9.12 -15.55
C PHE A 32 -1.69 8.90 -16.06
N SER A 33 -2.28 7.72 -15.85
CA SER A 33 -3.63 7.37 -16.31
C SER A 33 -4.76 7.84 -15.38
N ARG A 34 -4.44 8.37 -14.20
CA ARG A 34 -5.46 8.86 -13.24
C ARG A 34 -5.97 10.23 -13.64
N ALA A 35 -7.30 10.39 -13.51
CA ALA A 35 -8.06 11.61 -13.79
C ALA A 35 -7.94 12.15 -15.23
N THR A 36 -7.62 11.29 -16.20
CA THR A 36 -7.42 11.70 -17.59
C THR A 36 -8.32 10.93 -18.55
N ASP A 37 -9.03 11.68 -19.39
CA ASP A 37 -10.04 11.13 -20.27
C ASP A 37 -9.45 10.82 -21.64
N PHE A 38 -9.60 9.57 -22.07
CA PHE A 38 -9.23 9.12 -23.40
C PHE A 38 -10.50 9.15 -24.24
N ILE A 39 -10.60 10.16 -25.09
CA ILE A 39 -11.69 10.28 -26.04
C ILE A 39 -11.09 10.01 -27.41
N CYS A 40 -11.69 9.05 -28.12
CA CYS A 40 -11.32 8.77 -29.50
C CYS A 40 -12.17 9.64 -30.41
N TYR A 41 -11.52 10.59 -31.12
CA TYR A 41 -12.19 11.40 -32.15
C TYR A 41 -11.92 10.87 -33.57
N ASP A 42 -11.07 9.85 -33.69
CA ASP A 42 -10.63 9.30 -34.96
C ASP A 42 -11.57 8.18 -35.43
N LYS A 43 -12.29 8.44 -36.53
CA LYS A 43 -13.23 7.48 -37.13
C LYS A 43 -12.54 6.20 -37.59
N THR A 44 -11.28 6.28 -38.01
CA THR A 44 -10.54 5.09 -38.44
C THR A 44 -10.29 4.14 -37.27
N VAL A 45 -10.07 4.67 -36.06
CA VAL A 45 -9.91 3.84 -34.86
C VAL A 45 -11.26 3.22 -34.47
N GLU A 46 -12.35 3.99 -34.55
CA GLU A 46 -13.71 3.50 -34.27
C GLU A 46 -14.12 2.37 -35.23
N GLU A 47 -13.88 2.52 -36.53
CA GLU A 47 -14.14 1.49 -37.56
C GLU A 47 -13.31 0.21 -37.34
N ASN A 48 -12.13 0.32 -36.71
CA ASN A 48 -11.25 -0.81 -36.38
C ASN A 48 -11.56 -1.44 -35.00
N GLY A 49 -12.70 -1.13 -34.38
CA GLY A 49 -13.12 -1.70 -33.10
C GLY A 49 -12.68 -0.90 -31.86
N GLY A 50 -12.17 0.32 -32.07
CA GLY A 50 -11.90 1.31 -31.04
C GLY A 50 -10.58 1.09 -30.28
N THR A 51 -10.45 1.79 -29.14
CA THR A 51 -9.20 1.80 -28.36
C THR A 51 -8.98 0.45 -27.67
N ASN A 52 -7.80 -0.13 -27.85
CA ASN A 52 -7.36 -1.31 -27.10
C ASN A 52 -6.49 -0.89 -25.92
N VAL A 53 -6.85 -1.32 -24.70
CA VAL A 53 -6.03 -1.11 -23.50
C VAL A 53 -5.42 -2.43 -23.08
N ILE A 54 -4.09 -2.44 -22.98
CA ILE A 54 -3.30 -3.56 -22.49
C ILE A 54 -2.81 -3.22 -21.08
N GLN A 55 -3.31 -3.96 -20.09
CA GLN A 55 -2.84 -3.85 -18.72
C GLN A 55 -1.69 -4.83 -18.49
N THR A 56 -0.52 -4.32 -18.08
CA THR A 56 0.72 -5.11 -17.95
C THR A 56 1.00 -5.62 -16.53
N PHE A 57 0.12 -5.35 -15.57
CA PHE A 57 0.27 -5.74 -14.18
C PHE A 57 -1.09 -6.07 -13.56
N LEU A 58 -1.15 -6.88 -12.52
CA LEU A 58 -2.41 -7.13 -11.81
C LEU A 58 -2.68 -6.00 -10.80
N SER A 59 -3.82 -5.30 -10.96
CA SER A 59 -4.22 -4.26 -9.98
C SER A 59 -4.52 -4.89 -8.62
N GLU A 60 -4.03 -4.27 -7.55
CA GLU A 60 -4.32 -4.68 -6.17
C GLU A 60 -5.79 -4.51 -5.81
N GLU A 61 -6.44 -3.49 -6.36
CA GLU A 61 -7.85 -3.19 -6.14
C GLU A 61 -8.66 -3.44 -7.41
N PHE A 62 -9.86 -3.98 -7.24
CA PHE A 62 -10.79 -4.16 -8.35
C PHE A 62 -11.23 -2.82 -8.96
N SER A 63 -11.41 -1.78 -8.12
CA SER A 63 -11.79 -0.45 -8.58
C SER A 63 -10.77 0.17 -9.53
N GLU A 64 -9.48 -0.11 -9.34
CA GLU A 64 -8.43 0.37 -10.24
C GLU A 64 -8.50 -0.33 -11.60
N GLU A 65 -8.73 -1.65 -11.62
CA GLU A 65 -8.95 -2.39 -12.87
C GLU A 65 -10.17 -1.86 -13.63
N ILE A 66 -11.28 -1.60 -12.93
CA ILE A 66 -12.48 -1.00 -13.55
C ILE A 66 -12.18 0.37 -14.15
N GLN A 67 -11.37 1.18 -13.48
CA GLN A 67 -10.96 2.49 -14.01
C GLN A 67 -10.08 2.36 -15.26
N ILE A 68 -9.20 1.36 -15.33
CA ILE A 68 -8.36 1.08 -16.50
C ILE A 68 -9.23 0.59 -17.67
N LYS A 69 -10.14 -0.35 -17.41
CA LYS A 69 -11.15 -0.80 -18.39
C LYS A 69 -11.99 0.36 -18.91
N GLY A 70 -12.37 1.29 -18.04
CA GLY A 70 -13.10 2.51 -18.42
C GLY A 70 -12.31 3.50 -19.29
N ARG A 71 -11.06 3.22 -19.66
CA ARG A 71 -10.26 4.03 -20.60
C ARG A 71 -10.36 3.57 -22.06
N THR A 72 -10.94 2.40 -22.34
CA THR A 72 -11.08 1.90 -23.72
C THR A 72 -12.20 2.60 -24.47
N ALA A 73 -13.41 2.52 -23.92
CA ALA A 73 -14.63 3.03 -24.54
C ALA A 73 -15.53 3.67 -23.50
N ARG A 74 -15.99 4.89 -23.80
CA ARG A 74 -16.96 5.61 -22.98
C ARG A 74 -18.28 5.71 -23.74
N LEU A 75 -19.38 5.75 -22.99
CA LEU A 75 -20.71 6.05 -23.54
C LEU A 75 -21.20 5.14 -24.69
N GLY A 76 -20.70 3.89 -24.77
CA GLY A 76 -21.14 2.91 -25.76
C GLY A 76 -20.22 2.75 -26.97
N ASP A 77 -19.08 3.43 -26.99
CA ASP A 77 -18.05 3.22 -28.02
C ASP A 77 -17.52 1.77 -28.02
N TYR A 78 -16.93 1.36 -29.13
CA TYR A 78 -16.23 0.08 -29.20
C TYR A 78 -14.84 0.20 -28.55
N GLY A 79 -14.40 -0.86 -27.89
CA GLY A 79 -13.10 -0.91 -27.27
C GLY A 79 -12.78 -2.32 -26.79
N SER A 80 -11.49 -2.63 -26.70
CA SER A 80 -11.01 -3.94 -26.27
C SER A 80 -10.08 -3.79 -25.07
N TYR A 81 -10.10 -4.79 -24.19
CA TYR A 81 -9.27 -4.82 -23.00
C TYR A 81 -8.57 -6.18 -22.94
N SER A 82 -7.27 -6.15 -22.69
CA SER A 82 -6.47 -7.35 -22.51
C SER A 82 -5.47 -7.16 -21.37
N MET A 83 -5.03 -8.27 -20.79
CA MET A 83 -4.09 -8.29 -19.68
C MET A 83 -2.91 -9.18 -20.03
N VAL A 84 -1.70 -8.65 -19.88
CA VAL A 84 -0.44 -9.38 -20.09
C VAL A 84 0.32 -9.31 -18.78
N LEU A 85 0.44 -10.46 -18.10
CA LEU A 85 1.01 -10.53 -16.76
C LEU A 85 2.34 -11.26 -16.78
N LEU A 86 3.24 -10.82 -15.89
CA LEU A 86 4.49 -11.50 -15.63
C LEU A 86 4.34 -12.41 -14.40
N ASP A 87 4.81 -13.65 -14.50
CA ASP A 87 4.63 -14.65 -13.45
C ASP A 87 5.27 -14.23 -12.11
N SER A 88 6.43 -13.56 -12.14
CA SER A 88 7.11 -13.08 -10.93
C SER A 88 6.28 -12.06 -10.16
N ASP A 89 5.47 -11.26 -10.85
CA ASP A 89 4.66 -10.21 -10.23
C ASP A 89 3.39 -10.81 -9.58
N LEU A 90 3.00 -12.02 -10.02
CA LEU A 90 1.86 -12.76 -9.48
C LEU A 90 2.18 -13.44 -8.14
N GLU A 91 3.47 -13.66 -7.83
CA GLU A 91 3.90 -14.21 -6.54
C GLU A 91 3.43 -13.35 -5.35
N LYS A 92 3.32 -12.04 -5.54
CA LYS A 92 2.76 -11.11 -4.54
C LYS A 92 1.34 -11.50 -4.12
N PHE A 93 0.58 -12.05 -5.05
CA PHE A 93 -0.80 -12.50 -4.86
C PHE A 93 -0.89 -13.97 -4.43
N LEU A 94 0.26 -14.62 -4.16
CA LEU A 94 0.38 -16.04 -3.85
C LEU A 94 -0.15 -16.93 -4.98
N ILE A 95 0.05 -16.50 -6.23
CA ILE A 95 -0.34 -17.23 -7.42
C ILE A 95 0.93 -17.78 -8.04
N GLN A 96 1.02 -19.11 -8.15
CA GLN A 96 2.14 -19.78 -8.81
C GLN A 96 1.74 -20.22 -10.22
N ARG A 97 2.73 -20.59 -11.05
CA ARG A 97 2.48 -21.05 -12.42
C ARG A 97 1.63 -22.32 -12.43
N GLU A 98 1.82 -23.17 -11.44
CA GLU A 98 1.11 -24.42 -11.23
C GLU A 98 -0.39 -24.16 -11.11
N ASP A 99 -0.79 -23.16 -10.31
CA ASP A 99 -2.20 -22.79 -10.12
C ASP A 99 -2.86 -22.38 -11.45
N ILE A 100 -2.13 -21.65 -12.31
CA ILE A 100 -2.64 -21.20 -13.62
C ILE A 100 -2.79 -22.38 -14.59
N GLU A 101 -1.80 -23.27 -14.63
CA GLU A 101 -1.83 -24.46 -15.47
C GLU A 101 -2.94 -25.43 -15.05
N ASP A 102 -3.19 -25.55 -13.75
CA ASP A 102 -4.25 -26.40 -13.23
C ASP A 102 -5.65 -25.88 -13.58
N VAL A 103 -5.86 -24.57 -13.56
CA VAL A 103 -7.10 -23.94 -14.05
C VAL A 103 -7.27 -24.16 -15.56
N LYS A 104 -6.20 -24.01 -16.37
CA LYS A 104 -6.27 -24.30 -17.81
C LYS A 104 -6.60 -25.77 -18.10
N LYS A 105 -6.14 -26.69 -17.26
CA LYS A 105 -6.41 -28.14 -17.35
C LYS A 105 -7.77 -28.53 -16.76
N GLY A 106 -8.52 -27.58 -16.18
CA GLY A 106 -9.82 -27.84 -15.55
C GLY A 106 -9.72 -28.66 -14.25
N THR A 107 -8.56 -28.66 -13.61
CA THR A 107 -8.31 -29.42 -12.38
C THR A 107 -8.82 -28.64 -11.17
N ARG A 108 -9.46 -29.34 -10.23
CA ARG A 108 -10.04 -28.72 -9.03
C ARG A 108 -8.93 -28.31 -8.06
N MET A 109 -8.87 -27.03 -7.71
CA MET A 109 -7.89 -26.51 -6.75
C MET A 109 -8.43 -26.61 -5.32
N LEU A 110 -7.58 -27.07 -4.39
CA LEU A 110 -7.83 -27.02 -2.95
C LEU A 110 -7.32 -25.68 -2.43
N ASP A 111 -8.21 -24.78 -2.01
CA ASP A 111 -7.80 -23.50 -1.42
C ASP A 111 -7.13 -23.73 -0.06
N GLY A 112 -5.81 -23.54 0.01
CA GLY A 112 -4.98 -23.75 1.20
C GLY A 112 -5.08 -22.68 2.30
N ARG A 113 -6.02 -21.73 2.26
CA ARG A 113 -6.20 -20.72 3.32
C ARG A 113 -7.66 -20.45 3.70
N ALA A 114 -8.05 -21.07 4.81
CA ALA A 114 -9.00 -20.71 5.86
C ALA A 114 -10.09 -19.66 5.51
N SER A 115 -11.36 -20.05 5.35
CA SER A 115 -12.28 -20.11 6.51
C SER A 115 -13.43 -21.13 6.34
N VAL A 116 -13.33 -22.03 5.37
CA VAL A 116 -14.34 -23.09 5.17
C VAL A 116 -13.61 -24.41 4.89
N PRO A 117 -13.61 -25.38 5.82
CA PRO A 117 -13.14 -26.72 5.52
C PRO A 117 -14.11 -27.33 4.49
N ASN A 118 -13.59 -27.78 3.34
CA ASN A 118 -14.29 -28.43 2.21
C ASN A 118 -14.87 -27.55 1.07
N SER A 119 -14.44 -26.30 0.87
CA SER A 119 -14.78 -25.61 -0.39
C SER A 119 -13.75 -25.88 -1.48
N THR A 120 -13.94 -26.99 -2.22
CA THR A 120 -13.23 -27.22 -3.49
C THR A 120 -13.77 -26.23 -4.52
N LYS A 121 -13.13 -25.06 -4.64
CA LYS A 121 -13.55 -24.03 -5.58
C LYS A 121 -13.00 -24.36 -6.98
N ASN A 122 -13.91 -24.60 -7.92
CA ASN A 122 -13.56 -24.76 -9.31
C ASN A 122 -13.57 -23.37 -9.96
N TYR A 123 -12.45 -22.99 -10.56
CA TYR A 123 -12.34 -21.77 -11.36
C TYR A 123 -12.64 -22.11 -12.82
N ASN A 124 -13.60 -21.42 -13.43
CA ASN A 124 -13.92 -21.65 -14.85
C ASN A 124 -12.98 -20.87 -15.77
N THR A 125 -12.40 -19.78 -15.26
CA THR A 125 -11.46 -18.93 -15.99
C THR A 125 -10.28 -18.56 -15.12
N VAL A 126 -9.12 -18.31 -15.74
CA VAL A 126 -7.94 -17.76 -15.05
C VAL A 126 -8.27 -16.42 -14.40
N TYR A 127 -9.18 -15.63 -15.00
CA TYR A 127 -9.61 -14.35 -14.45
C TYR A 127 -10.32 -14.47 -13.10
N GLU A 128 -11.17 -15.49 -12.90
CA GLU A 128 -11.82 -15.73 -11.60
C GLU A 128 -10.79 -16.04 -10.52
N LEU A 129 -9.78 -16.86 -10.83
CA LEU A 129 -8.68 -17.15 -9.90
C LEU A 129 -7.95 -15.87 -9.50
N LEU A 130 -7.55 -15.05 -10.49
CA LEU A 130 -6.88 -13.77 -10.23
C LEU A 130 -7.75 -12.84 -9.36
N HIS A 131 -9.05 -12.79 -9.64
CA HIS A 131 -10.00 -11.95 -8.91
C HIS A 131 -10.13 -12.39 -7.44
N ASP A 132 -10.27 -13.69 -7.19
CA ASP A 132 -10.45 -14.22 -5.84
C ASP A 132 -9.18 -14.08 -4.99
N LYS A 133 -8.02 -14.42 -5.55
CA LYS A 133 -6.73 -14.27 -4.85
C LYS A 133 -6.44 -12.81 -4.53
N ARG A 134 -6.78 -11.88 -5.44
CA ARG A 134 -6.73 -10.44 -5.17
C ARG A 134 -7.62 -10.06 -3.98
N ASN A 135 -8.88 -10.49 -3.98
CA ASN A 135 -9.80 -10.14 -2.89
C ASN A 135 -9.32 -10.70 -1.54
N ALA A 136 -8.76 -11.91 -1.52
CA ALA A 136 -8.19 -12.50 -0.31
C ALA A 136 -7.00 -11.68 0.23
N LEU A 137 -6.10 -11.23 -0.64
CA LEU A 137 -5.01 -10.33 -0.26
C LEU A 137 -5.55 -9.01 0.29
N PHE A 138 -6.52 -8.41 -0.39
CA PHE A 138 -7.13 -7.15 0.02
C PHE A 138 -7.77 -7.24 1.41
N ILE A 139 -8.51 -8.31 1.70
CA ILE A 139 -9.11 -8.55 3.04
C ILE A 139 -8.00 -8.63 4.10
N THR A 140 -6.97 -9.43 3.85
CA THR A 140 -5.84 -9.59 4.79
C THR A 140 -5.14 -8.26 5.07
N GLN A 141 -4.91 -7.46 4.02
CA GLN A 141 -4.28 -6.16 4.14
C GLN A 141 -5.18 -5.15 4.86
N TYR A 142 -6.48 -5.19 4.60
CA TYR A 142 -7.47 -4.34 5.26
C TYR A 142 -7.54 -4.63 6.76
N GLU A 143 -7.54 -5.91 7.17
CA GLU A 143 -7.50 -6.31 8.58
C GLU A 143 -6.25 -5.76 9.27
N ASN A 144 -5.07 -5.97 8.67
CA ASN A 144 -3.82 -5.44 9.20
C ASN A 144 -3.86 -3.92 9.34
N ASN A 145 -4.27 -3.20 8.29
CA ASN A 145 -4.40 -1.75 8.33
C ASN A 145 -5.39 -1.29 9.41
N THR A 146 -6.50 -2.00 9.60
CA THR A 146 -7.48 -1.69 10.64
C THR A 146 -6.86 -1.78 12.04
N THR A 147 -6.02 -2.78 12.30
CA THR A 147 -5.32 -2.89 13.59
C THR A 147 -4.36 -1.71 13.82
N PHE A 148 -3.61 -1.28 12.80
CA PHE A 148 -2.71 -0.13 12.89
C PHE A 148 -3.48 1.18 13.10
N VAL A 149 -4.61 1.35 12.42
CA VAL A 149 -5.48 2.52 12.59
C VAL A 149 -6.04 2.57 14.00
N GLN A 150 -6.47 1.44 14.56
CA GLN A 150 -6.97 1.38 15.94
C GLN A 150 -5.87 1.74 16.95
N GLN A 151 -4.66 1.18 16.80
CA GLN A 151 -3.53 1.54 17.66
C GLN A 151 -3.16 3.03 17.55
N ALA A 152 -3.19 3.58 16.33
CA ALA A 152 -2.92 5.00 16.10
C ALA A 152 -4.01 5.89 16.74
N LYS A 153 -5.28 5.48 16.66
CA LYS A 153 -6.40 6.16 17.31
C LYS A 153 -6.26 6.18 18.82
N ASP A 154 -6.01 5.02 19.44
CA ASP A 154 -5.83 4.91 20.89
C ASP A 154 -4.65 5.78 21.37
N SER A 155 -3.54 5.77 20.63
CA SER A 155 -2.38 6.61 20.92
C SER A 155 -2.71 8.11 20.75
N HIS A 156 -3.49 8.48 19.74
CA HIS A 156 -3.90 9.86 19.50
C HIS A 156 -4.81 10.37 20.62
N GLU A 157 -5.84 9.62 21.00
CA GLU A 157 -6.78 9.98 22.07
C GLU A 157 -6.05 10.13 23.40
N THR A 158 -5.16 9.19 23.72
CA THR A 158 -4.31 9.25 24.92
C THR A 158 -3.45 10.52 24.92
N THR A 159 -2.86 10.87 23.77
CA THR A 159 -2.01 12.07 23.64
C THR A 159 -2.83 13.35 23.73
N GLN A 160 -4.04 13.37 23.17
CA GLN A 160 -4.95 14.50 23.30
C GLN A 160 -5.39 14.71 24.75
N GLU A 161 -5.69 13.64 25.49
CA GLU A 161 -6.00 13.76 26.92
C GLU A 161 -4.80 14.30 27.69
N PHE A 162 -3.60 13.79 27.42
CA PHE A 162 -2.37 14.33 27.99
C PHE A 162 -2.22 15.84 27.75
N LEU A 163 -2.40 16.31 26.51
CA LEU A 163 -2.30 17.74 26.18
C LEU A 163 -3.35 18.58 26.90
N LYS A 164 -4.61 18.09 27.00
CA LYS A 164 -5.67 18.76 27.76
C LYS A 164 -5.29 18.88 29.24
N ARG A 165 -4.82 17.78 29.85
CA ARG A 165 -4.43 17.73 31.27
C ARG A 165 -3.19 18.58 31.56
N PHE A 166 -2.25 18.61 30.64
CA PHE A 166 -1.06 19.45 30.67
C PHE A 166 -1.45 20.94 30.68
N ASN A 167 -2.34 21.36 29.79
CA ASN A 167 -2.83 22.74 29.74
C ASN A 167 -3.63 23.14 30.99
N THR A 168 -4.30 22.18 31.66
CA THR A 168 -4.97 22.41 32.96
C THR A 168 -4.04 22.31 34.17
N ALA A 169 -2.72 22.24 33.98
CA ALA A 169 -1.69 22.19 35.03
C ALA A 169 -1.82 21.03 36.03
N ASN A 170 -2.37 19.88 35.63
CA ASN A 170 -2.43 18.69 36.49
C ASN A 170 -1.09 17.92 36.48
N VAL A 171 -0.18 18.35 37.37
CA VAL A 171 1.21 17.84 37.45
C VAL A 171 1.28 16.35 37.77
N ASN A 172 0.38 15.82 38.60
CA ASN A 172 0.41 14.42 39.03
C ASN A 172 0.14 13.47 37.86
N TYR A 173 -0.91 13.75 37.08
CA TYR A 173 -1.26 12.94 35.91
C TYR A 173 -0.16 12.97 34.83
N VAL A 174 0.41 14.16 34.57
CA VAL A 174 1.51 14.34 33.61
C VAL A 174 2.73 13.51 34.02
N LYS A 175 3.08 13.51 35.31
CA LYS A 175 4.22 12.74 35.82
C LYS A 175 4.00 11.23 35.66
N GLU A 176 2.84 10.72 36.04
CA GLU A 176 2.49 9.29 35.87
C GLU A 176 2.49 8.86 34.40
N PHE A 177 1.94 9.71 33.52
CA PHE A 177 1.92 9.46 32.08
C PHE A 177 3.33 9.37 31.48
N LEU A 178 4.21 10.32 31.82
CA LEU A 178 5.61 10.32 31.37
C LEU A 178 6.38 9.11 31.88
N VAL A 179 6.18 8.71 33.14
CA VAL A 179 6.79 7.49 33.70
C VAL A 179 6.34 6.25 32.94
N LYS A 180 5.06 6.12 32.61
CA LYS A 180 4.52 4.98 31.85
C LYS A 180 5.03 4.91 30.41
N LYS A 181 5.26 6.06 29.76
CA LYS A 181 5.75 6.14 28.37
C LYS A 181 7.27 6.03 28.26
N ASN A 182 8.01 6.29 29.33
CA ASN A 182 9.45 6.07 29.39
C ASN A 182 9.74 4.55 29.37
N LYS A 183 10.10 4.04 28.18
CA LYS A 183 10.29 2.61 27.86
C LYS A 183 11.31 1.85 28.73
N GLU A 184 12.06 2.50 29.60
CA GLU A 184 13.16 1.88 30.34
C GLU A 184 13.25 2.30 31.82
N ALA A 185 12.23 2.98 32.36
CA ALA A 185 12.24 3.40 33.75
C ALA A 185 11.80 2.27 34.70
N ASN A 186 12.41 1.09 34.60
CA ASN A 186 12.59 0.25 35.80
C ASN A 186 13.62 0.98 36.66
N ILE A 187 13.16 2.04 37.33
CA ILE A 187 13.95 2.76 38.33
C ILE A 187 14.11 1.77 39.47
N VAL A 188 15.13 0.93 39.37
CA VAL A 188 15.70 0.26 40.53
C VAL A 188 16.01 1.40 41.49
N SER A 189 15.49 1.33 42.71
CA SER A 189 15.60 2.35 43.76
C SER A 189 17.02 2.59 44.27
N SER A 190 18.03 2.20 43.49
CA SER A 190 19.44 2.53 43.70
C SER A 190 19.64 3.99 43.31
N GLN A 191 19.77 4.87 44.30
CA GLN A 191 20.15 6.27 44.10
C GLN A 191 21.53 6.34 43.40
N SER A 192 21.55 6.47 42.09
CA SER A 192 22.74 6.92 41.37
C SER A 192 22.76 8.45 41.39
N ARG A 193 23.90 9.04 41.77
CA ARG A 193 24.13 10.49 41.69
C ARG A 193 24.60 10.94 40.29
N THR A 194 24.69 10.01 39.34
CA THR A 194 25.23 10.29 38.01
C THR A 194 24.12 10.46 37.00
N ILE A 195 24.06 11.63 36.37
CA ILE A 195 23.15 11.94 35.27
C ILE A 195 23.95 11.88 33.97
N CYS A 196 23.51 11.05 33.03
CA CYS A 196 24.07 11.03 31.68
C CYS A 196 23.10 11.72 30.71
N LEU A 197 23.49 12.88 30.20
CA LEU A 197 22.74 13.60 29.18
C LEU A 197 23.37 13.32 27.81
N MET A 198 22.54 12.99 26.84
CA MET A 198 22.98 12.75 25.47
C MET A 198 22.07 13.55 24.53
N ASP A 199 22.69 14.31 23.63
CA ASP A 199 22.00 14.93 22.51
C ASP A 199 21.86 13.89 21.39
N ALA A 200 20.67 13.31 21.25
CA ALA A 200 20.41 12.25 20.28
C ALA A 200 19.02 12.40 19.68
N THR A 201 18.94 12.13 18.37
CA THR A 201 17.69 12.07 17.62
C THR A 201 17.21 10.62 17.48
N VAL A 202 15.92 10.42 17.23
CA VAL A 202 15.32 9.08 17.06
C VAL A 202 15.98 8.28 15.91
N SER A 203 16.51 8.95 14.89
CA SER A 203 17.31 8.32 13.82
C SER A 203 18.61 7.66 14.31
N MET A 204 19.08 7.97 15.51
CA MET A 204 20.31 7.45 16.11
C MET A 204 20.05 6.32 17.12
N THR A 205 18.91 5.62 17.01
CA THR A 205 18.50 4.56 17.95
C THR A 205 19.57 3.49 18.15
N HIS A 206 20.28 3.09 17.09
CA HIS A 206 21.37 2.11 17.19
C HIS A 206 22.56 2.65 18.00
N LEU A 207 22.89 3.93 17.86
CA LEU A 207 23.98 4.57 18.61
C LEU A 207 23.62 4.69 20.10
N LEU A 208 22.37 5.04 20.39
CA LEU A 208 21.82 5.11 21.75
C LEU A 208 21.92 3.77 22.47
N HIS A 209 21.60 2.68 21.79
CA HIS A 209 21.70 1.33 22.35
C HIS A 209 23.16 0.93 22.64
N ASN A 210 24.08 1.20 21.72
CA ASN A 210 25.51 0.94 21.90
C ASN A 210 26.10 1.75 23.06
N TYR A 211 25.70 3.03 23.16
CA TYR A 211 26.14 3.90 24.24
C TYR A 211 25.64 3.41 25.59
N LYS A 212 24.35 3.06 25.69
CA LYS A 212 23.76 2.48 26.89
C LYS A 212 24.55 1.26 27.36
N ASN A 213 24.85 0.32 26.45
CA ASN A 213 25.62 -0.88 26.78
C ASN A 213 27.04 -0.54 27.24
N THR A 214 27.70 0.40 26.58
CA THR A 214 29.06 0.83 26.94
C THR A 214 29.08 1.47 28.33
N VAL A 215 28.15 2.39 28.60
CA VAL A 215 28.03 3.03 29.92
C VAL A 215 27.66 2.00 30.99
N GLY A 216 26.77 1.05 30.69
CA GLY A 216 26.43 -0.06 31.58
C GLY A 216 27.66 -0.88 31.98
N THR A 217 28.47 -1.30 31.00
CA THR A 217 29.71 -2.05 31.27
C THR A 217 30.76 -1.22 32.03
N MET A 218 30.82 0.10 31.84
CA MET A 218 31.70 0.97 32.63
C MET A 218 31.29 0.98 34.11
N PHE A 219 29.99 1.10 34.40
CA PHE A 219 29.50 1.07 35.78
C PHE A 219 29.68 -0.31 36.43
N GLU A 220 29.43 -1.40 35.72
CA GLU A 220 29.67 -2.76 36.20
C GLU A 220 31.14 -3.01 36.55
N ARG A 221 32.09 -2.45 35.78
CA ARG A 221 33.52 -2.60 36.06
C ARG A 221 34.04 -1.75 37.23
N THR A 222 33.29 -0.72 37.61
CA THR A 222 33.69 0.21 38.67
C THR A 222 33.14 -0.21 40.04
N THR A 223 32.21 -1.16 40.07
CA THR A 223 31.58 -1.70 41.29
C THR A 223 32.26 -3.02 41.69
#